data_AF-A0A2K8UIP5-F1
#
_entry.id   AF-A0A2K8UIP5-F1
#
_cell.length_a   1.000
_cell.length_b   1.000
_cell.length_c   1.000
_cell.angle_alpha   90.00
_cell.angle_beta   90.00
_cell.angle_gamma   90.00
#
_symmetry.space_group_name_H-M   'P 1'
#
loop_
_entity.id
_entity.type
_entity.pdbx_description
1 polymer ?
#
loop_
_entity_poly.entity_id
_entity_poly.type
_entity_poly.pdbx_seq_one_letter_code
_entity_poly.pdbx_strand_id
1 'polypeptide(L)'
;MPALVPHLPSPTLPAVVEATGDRARLRFLEFFASAIRNPHTRRAYVRAAVALLDWCAAAGVPSLIAVQPLHVATWIEGQTRTHAAPTVKQRLAAIRHLWVRLREKGGKRHEMPCHHNLEGVTSRNGKIVR
;
A
#
# COMPACT_ATOMS: atom_id res chain seq x y z
N MET A 1 12.06 6.71 33.75
CA MET A 1 10.92 7.35 33.05
C MET A 1 10.82 6.71 31.67
N PRO A 2 9.95 5.72 31.42
CA PRO A 2 9.80 5.18 30.07
C PRO A 2 9.16 6.26 29.20
N ALA A 3 9.81 6.62 28.10
CA ALA A 3 9.27 7.55 27.13
C ALA A 3 7.98 6.94 26.55
N LEU A 4 6.87 7.68 26.65
CA LEU A 4 5.64 7.38 25.94
C LEU A 4 5.94 7.42 24.45
N VAL A 5 6.10 6.24 23.84
CA VAL A 5 6.15 6.13 22.39
C VAL A 5 4.74 6.51 21.89
N PRO A 6 4.58 7.56 21.08
CA PRO A 6 3.27 7.90 20.55
C PRO A 6 2.77 6.71 19.73
N HIS A 7 1.63 6.15 20.15
CA HIS A 7 0.92 5.16 19.35
C HIS A 7 0.35 5.92 18.14
N LEU A 8 1.00 5.78 17.00
CA LEU A 8 0.41 6.27 15.75
C LEU A 8 -0.89 5.47 15.53
N PRO A 9 -2.03 6.14 15.28
CA PRO A 9 -3.28 5.43 15.02
C PRO A 9 -3.08 4.51 13.81
N SER A 10 -3.40 3.23 13.99
CA SER A 10 -3.37 2.26 12.90
C SER A 10 -4.32 2.73 11.80
N PRO A 11 -3.86 2.84 10.54
CA PRO A 11 -4.72 3.26 9.45
C PRO A 11 -5.85 2.25 9.27
N THR A 12 -7.10 2.71 9.23
CA THR A 12 -8.25 1.87 8.88
C THR A 12 -8.13 1.43 7.42
N LEU A 13 -8.03 0.12 7.19
CA LEU A 13 -7.96 -0.46 5.86
C LEU A 13 -9.34 -0.97 5.41
N PRO A 14 -9.58 -1.09 4.10
CA PRO A 14 -10.79 -1.71 3.58
C PRO A 14 -10.98 -3.12 4.16
N ALA A 15 -12.22 -3.47 4.50
CA ALA A 15 -12.55 -4.75 5.14
C ALA A 15 -12.03 -5.97 4.35
N VAL A 16 -12.07 -5.88 3.01
CA VAL A 16 -11.55 -6.91 2.10
C VAL A 16 -10.04 -7.16 2.30
N VAL A 17 -9.26 -6.13 2.64
CA VAL A 17 -7.82 -6.24 2.92
C VAL A 17 -7.61 -6.84 4.30
N GLU A 18 -8.34 -6.35 5.31
CA GLU A 18 -8.29 -6.87 6.69
C GLU A 18 -8.64 -8.37 6.74
N ALA A 19 -9.71 -8.78 6.07
CA ALA A 19 -10.15 -10.18 5.98
C ALA A 19 -9.13 -11.11 5.29
N THR A 20 -8.16 -10.56 4.56
CA THR A 20 -7.08 -11.35 3.93
C THR A 20 -5.90 -11.57 4.87
N GLY A 21 -5.81 -10.81 5.97
CA GLY A 21 -4.79 -10.95 7.02
C GLY A 21 -3.57 -10.04 6.88
N ASP A 22 -2.68 -10.09 7.87
CA ASP A 22 -1.61 -9.11 8.08
C ASP A 22 -0.62 -8.95 6.92
N ARG A 23 -0.33 -10.05 6.21
CA ARG A 23 0.55 -9.97 5.04
C ARG A 23 -0.07 -9.12 3.93
N ALA A 24 -1.38 -9.22 3.70
CA ALA A 24 -2.07 -8.41 2.70
C ALA A 24 -2.11 -6.94 3.13
N ARG A 25 -2.38 -6.67 4.41
CA ARG A 25 -2.34 -5.32 5.01
C ARG A 25 -1.00 -4.64 4.77
N LEU A 26 0.11 -5.32 5.13
CA LEU A 26 1.46 -4.81 4.94
C LEU A 26 1.78 -4.54 3.46
N ARG A 27 1.45 -5.48 2.56
CA ARG A 27 1.73 -5.30 1.12
C ARG A 27 0.89 -4.19 0.50
N PHE A 28 -0.35 -4.02 0.94
CA PHE A 28 -1.20 -2.91 0.53
C PHE A 28 -0.58 -1.58 0.94
N LEU A 29 -0.17 -1.42 2.20
CA LEU A 29 0.50 -0.20 2.68
C LEU A 29 1.84 0.05 1.98
N GLU A 30 2.69 -0.98 1.89
CA GLU A 30 4.00 -0.91 1.24
C GLU A 30 3.88 -0.48 -0.23
N PHE A 31 2.82 -0.91 -0.93
CA PHE A 31 2.60 -0.51 -2.32
C PHE A 31 2.54 1.01 -2.48
N PHE A 32 1.76 1.68 -1.62
CA PHE A 32 1.61 3.14 -1.67
C PHE A 32 2.80 3.86 -1.05
N ALA A 33 3.39 3.33 0.02
CA ALA A 33 4.51 3.97 0.70
C ALA A 33 5.80 3.95 -0.13
N SER A 34 6.13 2.81 -0.74
CA SER A 34 7.46 2.59 -1.33
C SER A 34 7.56 2.91 -2.80
N ALA A 35 6.53 2.66 -3.61
CA ALA A 35 6.71 2.74 -5.07
C ALA A 35 6.03 3.92 -5.75
N ILE A 36 5.21 4.68 -5.03
CA ILE A 36 4.59 5.88 -5.59
C ILE A 36 5.19 7.08 -4.87
N ARG A 37 6.26 7.62 -5.45
CA ARG A 37 7.00 8.77 -4.89
C ARG A 37 6.21 10.08 -4.98
N ASN A 38 5.42 10.28 -6.05
CA ASN A 38 4.62 11.50 -6.21
C ASN A 38 3.42 11.50 -5.22
N PRO A 39 3.34 12.45 -4.28
CA PRO A 39 2.25 12.51 -3.29
C PRO A 39 0.86 12.63 -3.92
N HIS A 40 0.73 13.39 -5.01
CA HIS A 40 -0.56 13.58 -5.68
C HIS A 40 -1.04 12.29 -6.33
N THR A 41 -0.15 11.62 -7.07
CA THR A 41 -0.45 10.32 -7.69
C THR A 41 -0.76 9.27 -6.64
N ARG A 42 0.01 9.23 -5.53
CA ARG A 42 -0.23 8.34 -4.41
C ARG A 42 -1.62 8.53 -3.83
N ARG A 43 -2.02 9.78 -3.54
CA ARG A 43 -3.35 10.09 -3.01
C ARG A 43 -4.46 9.68 -3.98
N ALA A 44 -4.29 9.93 -5.27
CA ALA A 44 -5.27 9.52 -6.29
C ALA A 44 -5.39 7.99 -6.36
N TYR A 45 -4.28 7.27 -6.30
CA TYR A 45 -4.26 5.81 -6.37
C TYR A 45 -4.85 5.17 -5.11
N VAL A 46 -4.54 5.70 -3.91
CA VAL A 46 -5.15 5.25 -2.65
C VAL A 46 -6.65 5.42 -2.73
N ARG A 47 -7.14 6.59 -3.15
CA ARG A 47 -8.58 6.86 -3.28
C ARG A 47 -9.26 5.88 -4.23
N ALA A 48 -8.65 5.60 -5.38
CA ALA A 48 -9.19 4.65 -6.35
C ALA A 48 -9.23 3.22 -5.80
N ALA A 49 -8.16 2.77 -5.16
CA ALA A 49 -8.05 1.43 -4.59
C ALA A 49 -9.05 1.21 -3.45
N VAL A 50 -9.12 2.15 -2.50
CA VAL A 50 -10.06 2.10 -1.38
C VAL A 50 -11.50 2.09 -1.90
N ALA A 51 -11.86 3.01 -2.82
CA ALA A 51 -13.21 3.06 -3.37
C ALA A 51 -13.63 1.78 -4.11
N LEU A 52 -12.70 1.11 -4.80
CA LEU A 52 -12.97 -0.21 -5.39
C LEU A 52 -13.18 -1.27 -4.31
N LEU A 53 -12.30 -1.33 -3.31
CA LEU A 53 -12.33 -2.37 -2.29
C LEU A 53 -13.51 -2.23 -1.34
N ASP A 54 -13.94 -1.01 -1.03
CA ASP A 54 -15.16 -0.74 -0.27
C ASP A 54 -16.39 -1.18 -1.07
N TRP A 55 -16.42 -0.90 -2.37
CA TRP A 55 -17.49 -1.41 -3.24
C TRP A 55 -17.50 -2.94 -3.31
N CYS A 56 -16.33 -3.58 -3.40
CA CYS A 56 -16.23 -5.04 -3.34
C CYS A 56 -16.77 -5.58 -2.00
N ALA A 57 -16.46 -4.93 -0.88
CA ALA A 57 -16.98 -5.32 0.44
C ALA A 57 -18.51 -5.22 0.48
N ALA A 58 -19.06 -4.10 -0.02
CA ALA A 58 -20.50 -3.88 -0.12
C ALA A 58 -21.20 -4.87 -1.06
N ALA A 59 -20.49 -5.35 -2.10
CA ALA A 59 -20.95 -6.39 -3.02
C ALA A 59 -20.80 -7.82 -2.45
N GLY A 60 -20.35 -7.97 -1.20
CA GLY A 60 -20.23 -9.27 -0.53
C GLY A 60 -18.95 -10.04 -0.85
N VAL A 61 -17.93 -9.39 -1.44
CA VAL A 61 -16.63 -10.03 -1.72
C VAL A 61 -15.87 -10.20 -0.40
N PRO A 62 -15.54 -11.44 0.02
CA PRO A 62 -15.07 -11.69 1.39
C PRO A 62 -13.60 -11.37 1.62
N SER A 63 -12.77 -11.32 0.57
CA SER A 63 -11.31 -11.11 0.70
C SER A 63 -10.68 -10.62 -0.60
N LEU A 64 -9.44 -10.16 -0.51
CA LEU A 64 -8.68 -9.61 -1.65
C LEU A 64 -8.47 -10.66 -2.75
N ILE A 65 -8.31 -11.92 -2.37
CA ILE A 65 -8.10 -13.05 -3.27
C ILE A 65 -9.39 -13.38 -4.02
N ALA A 66 -10.55 -13.08 -3.44
CA ALA A 66 -11.86 -13.26 -4.07
C ALA A 66 -12.23 -12.12 -5.04
N VAL A 67 -11.41 -11.06 -5.16
CA VAL A 67 -11.67 -9.99 -6.13
C VAL A 67 -11.37 -10.48 -7.54
N GLN A 68 -12.41 -10.64 -8.34
CA GLN A 68 -12.33 -11.10 -9.73
C GLN A 68 -12.27 -9.94 -10.74
N PRO A 69 -11.79 -10.18 -11.98
CA PRO A 69 -11.84 -9.19 -13.05
C PRO A 69 -13.25 -8.65 -13.33
N LEU A 70 -14.30 -9.47 -13.13
CA LEU A 70 -15.69 -9.04 -13.29
C LEU A 70 -16.07 -7.91 -12.32
N HIS A 71 -15.71 -8.04 -11.03
CA HIS A 71 -15.91 -6.99 -10.03
C HIS A 71 -15.28 -5.66 -10.46
N VAL A 72 -14.05 -5.70 -10.99
CA VAL A 72 -13.36 -4.51 -11.49
C VAL A 72 -14.09 -3.92 -12.69
N ALA A 73 -14.51 -4.74 -13.65
CA ALA A 73 -15.22 -4.30 -14.84
C ALA A 73 -16.54 -3.59 -14.48
N THR A 74 -17.36 -4.22 -13.62
CA THR A 74 -18.64 -3.66 -13.15
C THR A 74 -18.45 -2.34 -12.43
N TRP A 75 -17.45 -2.24 -11.54
CA TRP A 75 -17.17 -1.00 -10.83
C TRP A 75 -16.75 0.11 -11.81
N ILE A 76 -15.88 -0.19 -12.79
CA ILE A 76 -15.43 0.77 -13.81
C ILE A 76 -16.58 1.26 -14.68
N GLU A 77 -17.49 0.39 -15.09
CA GLU A 77 -18.72 0.76 -15.82
C GLU A 77 -19.62 1.69 -14.98
N GLY A 78 -19.63 1.52 -13.65
CA GLY A 78 -20.21 2.51 -12.74
C GLY A 78 -19.51 3.87 -12.83
N GLN A 79 -18.17 3.88 -12.82
CA GLN A 79 -17.39 5.12 -12.83
C GLN A 79 -17.51 5.91 -14.15
N THR A 80 -17.66 5.24 -15.29
CA THR A 80 -17.79 5.91 -16.60
C THR A 80 -19.06 6.73 -16.73
N ARG A 81 -20.09 6.45 -15.91
CA ARG A 81 -21.34 7.20 -15.89
C ARG A 81 -21.24 8.53 -15.13
N THR A 82 -20.32 8.64 -14.18
CA THR A 82 -20.25 9.79 -13.25
C THR A 82 -18.94 10.57 -13.32
N HIS A 83 -17.93 10.04 -14.01
CA HIS A 83 -16.60 10.65 -14.08
C HIS A 83 -16.11 10.82 -15.51
N ALA A 84 -15.32 11.89 -15.73
CA ALA A 84 -14.67 12.13 -17.01
C ALA A 84 -13.64 11.03 -17.34
N ALA A 85 -13.44 10.80 -18.64
CA ALA A 85 -12.53 9.77 -19.14
C ALA A 85 -11.10 9.82 -18.55
N PRO A 86 -10.46 10.99 -18.33
CA PRO A 86 -9.15 11.05 -17.68
C PRO A 86 -9.13 10.45 -16.27
N THR A 87 -10.18 10.68 -15.48
CA THR A 87 -10.32 10.15 -14.12
C THR A 87 -10.48 8.63 -14.14
N VAL A 88 -11.30 8.09 -15.05
CA VAL A 88 -11.50 6.65 -15.20
C VAL A 88 -10.19 5.97 -15.62
N LYS A 89 -9.44 6.56 -16.57
CA LYS A 89 -8.11 6.08 -16.98
C LYS A 89 -7.13 6.05 -15.81
N GLN A 90 -7.10 7.11 -14.98
CA GLN A 90 -6.24 7.16 -13.80
C GLN A 90 -6.60 6.08 -12.77
N ARG A 91 -7.91 5.86 -12.52
CA ARG A 91 -8.39 4.79 -11.63
C ARG A 91 -7.99 3.41 -12.14
N LEU A 92 -8.13 3.15 -13.44
CA LEU A 92 -7.69 1.90 -14.07
C LEU A 92 -6.19 1.67 -13.91
N ALA A 93 -5.37 2.72 -14.09
CA ALA A 93 -3.93 2.63 -13.88
C ALA A 93 -3.59 2.28 -12.42
N ALA A 94 -4.30 2.88 -11.46
CA ALA A 94 -4.15 2.56 -10.04
C ALA A 94 -4.44 1.09 -9.74
N ILE A 95 -5.58 0.57 -10.22
CA ILE A 95 -6.00 -0.81 -9.98
C ILE A 95 -5.03 -1.80 -10.64
N ARG A 96 -4.59 -1.53 -11.86
CA ARG A 96 -3.62 -2.38 -12.56
C ARG A 96 -2.31 -2.47 -11.77
N HIS A 97 -1.78 -1.34 -11.30
CA HIS A 97 -0.52 -1.32 -10.55
C HIS A 97 -0.66 -2.06 -9.22
N LEU A 98 -1.80 -1.91 -8.54
CA LEU A 98 -2.08 -2.60 -7.29
C LEU A 98 -2.05 -4.13 -7.46
N TRP A 99 -2.74 -4.67 -8.46
CA TRP A 99 -2.77 -6.11 -8.73
C TRP A 99 -1.47 -6.68 -9.29
N VAL A 100 -0.74 -5.91 -10.09
CA VAL A 100 0.62 -6.30 -10.51
C VAL A 100 1.49 -6.51 -9.26
N ARG A 101 1.56 -5.53 -8.35
CA ARG A 101 2.42 -5.65 -7.18
C ARG A 101 1.97 -6.73 -6.19
N LEU A 102 0.67 -6.86 -5.97
CA LEU A 102 0.16 -7.85 -5.02
C LEU A 102 0.34 -9.29 -5.50
N ARG A 103 0.34 -9.53 -6.82
CA ARG A 103 0.62 -10.86 -7.40
C ARG A 103 2.12 -11.12 -7.57
N GLU A 104 2.90 -10.14 -8.00
CA GLU A 104 4.35 -10.28 -8.20
C GLU A 104 5.09 -10.61 -6.90
N LYS A 105 4.66 -10.04 -5.76
CA LYS A 105 5.22 -10.37 -4.45
C LYS A 105 4.64 -11.66 -3.85
N GLY A 106 4.28 -12.63 -4.69
CA GLY A 106 3.80 -13.97 -4.32
C GLY A 106 4.78 -14.78 -3.45
N GLY A 107 4.91 -14.41 -2.18
CA GLY A 107 5.64 -15.17 -1.17
C GLY A 107 7.17 -15.02 -1.16
N LYS A 108 7.81 -14.37 -2.14
CA LYS A 108 9.26 -14.19 -2.09
C LYS A 108 9.64 -13.08 -1.10
N ARG A 109 10.39 -13.47 -0.06
CA ARG A 109 11.03 -12.56 0.88
C ARG A 109 11.91 -11.61 0.07
N HIS A 110 11.56 -10.33 0.05
CA HIS A 110 12.59 -9.32 -0.09
C HIS A 110 13.04 -9.06 1.34
N GLU A 111 14.18 -9.63 1.73
CA GLU A 111 14.91 -9.08 2.87
C GLU A 111 15.12 -7.60 2.55
N MET A 112 14.79 -6.74 3.52
CA MET A 112 15.16 -5.35 3.39
C MET A 112 16.68 -5.31 3.21
N PRO A 113 17.24 -4.60 2.21
CA PRO A 113 18.63 -4.22 2.31
C PRO A 113 18.70 -3.24 3.48
N CYS A 114 18.88 -3.79 4.69
CA CYS A 114 19.43 -3.07 5.81
C CYS A 114 20.82 -2.66 5.33
N HIS A 115 20.98 -1.44 4.82
CA HIS A 115 22.30 -0.84 4.69
C HIS A 115 22.90 -0.83 6.10
N HIS A 116 23.67 -1.87 6.43
CA HIS A 116 24.62 -1.84 7.52
C HIS A 116 25.70 -0.87 7.09
N ASN A 117 25.49 0.41 7.34
CA ASN A 117 26.60 1.29 7.70
C ASN A 117 26.08 2.45 8.57
N LEU A 118 25.90 2.16 9.85
CA LEU A 118 25.96 3.16 10.90
C LEU A 118 27.20 2.93 11.78
N GLU A 119 28.29 2.41 11.19
CA GLU A 119 29.59 2.46 11.83
C GLU A 119 30.36 3.68 11.32
N GLY A 120 30.72 4.56 12.25
CA GLY A 120 31.62 5.68 12.01
C GLY A 120 30.92 7.00 11.74
N VAL A 121 30.49 7.69 12.81
CA VAL A 121 31.11 8.94 13.28
C VAL A 121 30.52 9.19 14.67
N THR A 122 31.12 8.58 15.68
CA THR A 122 31.09 9.15 17.03
C THR A 122 32.42 9.87 17.21
N SER A 123 32.35 11.17 17.45
CA SER A 123 33.49 11.96 17.87
C SER A 123 33.84 11.60 19.32
N ARG A 124 35.09 11.21 19.60
CA ARG A 124 35.68 11.34 20.95
C ARG A 124 37.21 11.44 20.89
N ASN A 125 37.65 12.62 21.29
CA ASN A 125 38.95 13.00 21.80
C ASN A 125 39.73 11.89 22.56
N GLY A 126 41.04 11.83 22.29
CA GLY A 126 42.05 11.94 23.36
C GLY A 126 42.83 10.69 23.79
N LYS A 127 44.14 10.73 23.48
CA LYS A 127 45.33 10.17 24.18
C LYS A 127 46.00 8.86 23.69
N ILE A 128 47.12 9.08 22.96
CA ILE A 128 48.56 8.71 23.13
C ILE A 128 48.97 7.27 23.52
N VAL A 129 50.15 6.87 22.97
CA VAL A 129 51.23 5.95 23.44
C VAL A 129 51.42 4.83 22.39
N ARG A 130 52.50 4.69 21.62
CA ARG A 130 53.95 4.98 21.77
C ARG A 130 54.55 5.57 20.49
#